data_AF-A0A9Q0NJ06-F1
#
_entry.id   AF-A0A9Q0NJ06-F1
#
_cell.length_a   1.000
_cell.length_b   1.000
_cell.length_c   1.000
_cell.angle_alpha   90.00
_cell.angle_beta   90.00
_cell.angle_gamma   90.00
#
_symmetry.space_group_name_H-M   'P 1'
#
loop_
_entity.id
_entity.type
_entity.pdbx_description
1 polymer ?
#
loop_
_entity_poly.entity_id
_entity_poly.type
_entity_poly.pdbx_seq_one_letter_code
_entity_poly.pdbx_strand_id
1 'polypeptide(L)'
;MTVKLSNLSTIILIVVITSSLLLHITVVKSLGTASTIALTYSTPTACGIVAGEPTQRIQCYQNGRSISMQPNISFEAISGGLNFLCGLRSGGLAILCWDTADITTQFSSLQPKRIYYSNTVRLTDLTVGDVQVCAREVSSGMVKCWRGVARRRSSFPSPGVDLRFSTIASGSGFTCGILMNSSRVHCWGNNDVGTEIERQFSNLTMLNLVAGESHACGLTRGGIFGL
;
A
#
# COMPACT_ATOMS: atom_id res chain seq x y z
N MET A 1 38.69 10.16 44.29
CA MET A 1 38.64 11.33 43.38
C MET A 1 37.36 11.27 42.58
N THR A 2 36.35 12.04 42.96
CA THR A 2 35.03 12.10 42.30
C THR A 2 35.09 13.15 41.19
N VAL A 3 35.04 12.71 39.94
CA VAL A 3 35.07 13.61 38.77
C VAL A 3 33.72 14.33 38.69
N LYS A 4 33.68 15.63 39.00
CA LYS A 4 32.57 16.52 38.66
C LYS A 4 32.52 16.65 37.14
N LEU A 5 31.67 15.87 36.49
CA LEU A 5 31.28 16.09 35.11
C LEU A 5 30.71 17.52 35.01
N SER A 6 31.34 18.35 34.18
CA SER A 6 30.89 19.72 33.93
C SER A 6 29.48 19.70 33.36
N ASN A 7 28.65 20.68 33.72
CA ASN A 7 27.28 20.83 33.19
C ASN A 7 27.22 20.71 31.66
N LEU A 8 28.29 21.13 30.97
CA LEU A 8 28.42 21.04 29.53
C LEU A 8 28.48 19.58 29.02
N SER A 9 29.19 18.69 29.71
CA SER A 9 29.28 17.27 29.33
C SER A 9 27.93 16.55 29.51
N THR A 10 27.20 16.87 30.57
CA THR A 10 25.84 16.34 30.82
C THR A 10 24.86 16.83 29.76
N ILE A 11 24.94 18.10 29.35
CA ILE A 11 24.10 18.67 28.28
C ILE A 11 24.41 18.01 26.94
N ILE A 12 25.69 17.83 26.59
CA ILE A 12 26.10 17.15 25.34
C ILE A 12 25.58 15.71 25.32
N LEU A 13 25.69 14.98 26.44
CA LEU A 13 25.18 13.61 26.53
C LEU A 13 23.66 13.54 26.33
N ILE A 14 22.89 14.45 26.94
CA ILE A 14 21.43 14.53 26.76
C ILE A 14 21.07 14.90 25.33
N VAL A 15 21.79 15.83 24.69
CA VAL A 15 21.58 16.20 23.27
C VAL A 15 21.89 15.03 22.34
N VAL A 16 22.97 14.27 22.58
CA VAL A 16 23.31 13.09 21.78
C VAL A 16 22.29 11.97 21.98
N ILE A 17 21.83 11.73 23.21
CA ILE A 17 20.81 10.71 23.51
C ILE A 17 19.46 11.10 22.89
N THR A 18 19.04 12.36 23.01
CA THR A 18 17.79 12.84 22.38
C THR A 18 17.88 12.85 20.86
N SER A 19 19.02 13.26 20.28
CA SER A 19 19.28 13.19 18.83
C SER A 19 19.29 11.75 18.31
N SER A 20 19.82 10.78 19.07
CA SER A 20 19.83 9.35 18.68
C SER A 20 18.48 8.66 18.88
N LEU A 21 17.66 9.09 19.85
CA LEU A 21 16.24 8.69 19.97
C LEU A 21 15.37 9.29 18.86
N LEU A 22 15.65 10.52 18.40
CA LEU A 22 15.00 11.14 17.23
C LEU A 22 15.38 10.46 15.90
N LEU A 23 16.54 9.77 15.84
CA LEU A 23 17.01 8.99 14.70
C LEU A 23 16.38 7.57 14.61
N HIS A 24 15.53 7.16 15.56
CA HIS A 24 14.96 5.81 15.62
C HIS A 24 13.44 5.70 15.43
N ILE A 25 12.78 6.75 14.91
CA ILE A 25 11.37 6.62 14.49
C ILE A 25 11.32 6.23 13.01
N THR A 26 11.72 5.00 12.68
CA THR A 26 11.31 4.39 11.41
C THR A 26 9.91 3.82 11.57
N VAL A 27 8.90 4.68 11.52
CA VAL A 27 7.55 4.21 11.20
C VAL A 27 7.40 4.36 9.69
N VAL A 28 7.75 3.31 8.96
CA VAL A 28 7.34 3.16 7.57
C VAL A 28 6.47 1.91 7.51
N LYS A 29 5.16 2.10 7.66
CA LYS A 29 4.18 1.09 7.26
C LYS A 29 3.47 1.60 5.99
N SER A 30 4.07 1.30 4.86
CA SER A 30 3.45 1.45 3.53
C SER A 30 2.58 0.21 3.30
N LEU A 31 1.30 0.30 3.62
CA LEU A 31 0.24 -0.35 2.85
C LEU A 31 -0.86 0.69 2.63
N GLY A 32 -1.75 0.42 1.68
CA GLY A 32 -3.04 1.09 1.65
C GLY A 32 -3.28 2.15 0.57
N THR A 33 -2.33 2.61 -0.24
CA THR A 33 -2.65 3.36 -1.48
C THR A 33 -1.54 3.19 -2.52
N ALA A 34 -1.90 3.21 -3.81
CA ALA A 34 -0.95 3.13 -4.90
C ALA A 34 0.00 4.33 -4.87
N SER A 35 1.31 4.10 -5.01
CA SER A 35 2.28 5.19 -5.05
C SER A 35 3.40 4.90 -6.05
N THR A 36 4.36 5.81 -6.22
CA THR A 36 5.53 5.59 -7.08
C THR A 36 6.59 4.70 -6.41
N ILE A 37 6.41 4.36 -5.14
CA ILE A 37 7.25 3.45 -4.36
C ILE A 37 6.40 2.34 -3.73
N ALA A 38 6.93 1.13 -3.67
CA ALA A 38 6.28 -0.01 -3.03
C ALA A 38 7.28 -0.73 -2.15
N LEU A 39 6.86 -1.07 -0.93
CA LEU A 39 7.62 -1.88 0.00
C LEU A 39 6.88 -3.19 0.22
N THR A 40 7.61 -4.31 0.23
CA THR A 40 7.06 -5.59 0.65
C THR A 40 7.48 -5.88 2.08
N TYR A 41 6.61 -6.53 2.85
CA TYR A 41 6.83 -6.69 4.29
C TYR A 41 7.70 -7.90 4.66
N SER A 42 7.47 -9.04 4.01
CA SER A 42 8.14 -10.31 4.32
C SER A 42 9.50 -10.45 3.64
N THR A 43 9.69 -9.75 2.51
CA THR A 43 10.98 -9.64 1.84
C THR A 43 11.46 -8.20 1.95
N PRO A 44 12.73 -7.94 2.29
CA PRO A 44 13.26 -6.58 2.40
C PRO A 44 13.47 -5.96 1.00
N THR A 45 12.37 -5.81 0.26
CA THR A 45 12.32 -5.33 -1.12
C THR A 45 11.67 -3.96 -1.15
N ALA A 46 12.39 -3.00 -1.71
CA ALA A 46 11.86 -1.69 -2.04
C ALA A 46 11.85 -1.52 -3.55
N CYS A 47 10.71 -1.17 -4.13
CA CYS A 47 10.55 -0.96 -5.56
C CYS A 47 10.10 0.46 -5.83
N GLY A 48 10.59 1.05 -6.92
CA GLY A 48 10.22 2.38 -7.38
C GLY A 48 9.97 2.43 -8.87
N ILE A 49 9.12 3.36 -9.31
CA ILE A 49 8.96 3.72 -10.72
C ILE A 49 10.05 4.73 -11.09
N VAL A 50 10.86 4.42 -12.10
CA VAL A 50 11.96 5.29 -12.54
C VAL A 50 11.42 6.40 -13.45
N ALA A 51 11.00 7.51 -12.85
CA ALA A 51 10.33 8.61 -13.55
C ALA A 51 11.18 9.29 -14.64
N GLY A 52 12.51 9.25 -14.50
CA GLY A 52 13.44 9.84 -15.48
C GLY A 52 13.63 9.02 -16.76
N GLU A 53 13.07 7.81 -16.83
CA GLU A 53 13.17 6.95 -18.00
C GLU A 53 11.89 7.03 -18.86
N PRO A 54 11.99 6.95 -20.19
CA PRO A 54 10.82 6.98 -21.08
C PRO A 54 9.82 5.86 -20.78
N THR A 55 10.34 4.69 -20.41
CA THR A 55 9.53 3.50 -20.14
C THR A 55 9.04 3.41 -18.71
N GLN A 56 9.24 4.43 -17.85
CA GLN A 56 8.77 4.51 -16.44
C GLN A 56 8.68 3.13 -15.78
N ARG A 57 9.78 2.37 -15.86
CA ARG A 57 9.81 0.96 -15.46
C ARG A 57 9.91 0.84 -13.96
N ILE A 58 9.61 -0.35 -13.46
CA ILE A 58 9.77 -0.68 -12.04
C ILE A 58 11.18 -1.20 -11.81
N GLN A 59 11.88 -0.57 -10.88
CA GLN A 59 13.18 -1.00 -10.38
C GLN A 59 13.07 -1.32 -8.89
N CYS A 60 13.47 -2.53 -8.52
CA CYS A 60 13.48 -3.01 -7.16
C CYS A 60 14.89 -3.11 -6.61
N TYR A 61 15.01 -3.01 -5.30
CA TYR A 61 16.24 -3.20 -4.55
C TYR A 61 15.96 -4.20 -3.44
N GLN A 62 16.76 -5.27 -3.39
CA GLN A 62 16.65 -6.33 -2.39
C GLN A 62 18.05 -6.84 -2.07
N ASN A 63 18.39 -6.96 -0.77
CA ASN A 63 19.64 -7.57 -0.30
C ASN A 63 20.92 -7.07 -1.01
N GLY A 64 21.05 -5.75 -1.24
CA GLY A 64 22.25 -5.19 -1.89
C GLY A 64 22.22 -5.22 -3.42
N ARG A 65 21.17 -5.77 -4.04
CA ARG A 65 21.06 -5.94 -5.49
C ARG A 65 19.92 -5.11 -6.07
N SER A 66 20.20 -4.41 -7.16
CA SER A 66 19.19 -3.78 -7.99
C SER A 66 18.63 -4.78 -9.01
N ILE A 67 17.30 -4.89 -9.06
CA ILE A 67 16.56 -5.79 -9.94
C ILE A 67 15.63 -4.95 -10.81
N SER A 68 15.76 -5.07 -12.13
CA SER A 68 14.77 -4.50 -13.05
C SER A 68 13.64 -5.49 -13.22
N MET A 69 12.40 -5.05 -13.01
CA MET A 69 11.23 -5.90 -13.24
C MET A 69 10.91 -5.95 -14.74
N GLN A 70 10.55 -7.13 -15.25
CA GLN A 70 10.07 -7.29 -16.62
C GLN A 70 8.53 -7.33 -16.67
N PRO A 71 7.91 -6.91 -17.78
CA PRO A 71 8.51 -6.28 -18.96
C PRO A 71 8.89 -4.81 -18.74
N ASN A 72 9.77 -4.28 -19.59
CA ASN A 72 10.16 -2.88 -19.59
C ASN A 72 9.06 -2.00 -20.23
N ILE A 73 7.99 -1.75 -19.48
CA ILE A 73 6.85 -0.92 -19.87
C ILE A 73 6.51 0.08 -18.76
N SER A 74 5.76 1.13 -19.11
CA SER A 74 5.41 2.21 -18.19
C SER A 74 4.31 1.83 -17.19
N PHE A 75 4.52 2.20 -15.94
CA PHE A 75 3.57 2.05 -14.83
C PHE A 75 3.22 3.41 -14.26
N GLU A 76 1.97 3.58 -13.83
CA GLU A 76 1.51 4.82 -13.17
C GLU A 76 1.50 4.70 -11.65
N ALA A 77 1.33 3.48 -11.12
CA ALA A 77 1.38 3.25 -9.70
C ALA A 77 1.81 1.82 -9.38
N ILE A 78 2.44 1.65 -8.22
CA ILE A 78 2.83 0.36 -7.65
C ILE A 78 2.38 0.30 -6.18
N SER A 79 2.13 -0.91 -5.70
CA SER A 79 1.84 -1.18 -4.30
C SER A 79 2.39 -2.55 -3.92
N GLY A 80 2.95 -2.65 -2.72
CA GLY A 80 3.52 -3.88 -2.17
C GLY A 80 2.54 -4.56 -1.21
N GLY A 81 2.61 -5.89 -1.15
CA GLY A 81 1.90 -6.73 -0.19
C GLY A 81 2.88 -7.50 0.69
N LEU A 82 2.47 -8.67 1.17
CA LEU A 82 3.29 -9.47 2.08
C LEU A 82 4.60 -9.93 1.42
N ASN A 83 4.49 -10.66 0.32
CA ASN A 83 5.62 -11.25 -0.40
C ASN A 83 5.53 -11.01 -1.91
N PHE A 84 4.70 -10.09 -2.36
CA PHE A 84 4.53 -9.77 -3.77
C PHE A 84 4.29 -8.27 -3.93
N LEU A 85 4.51 -7.75 -5.12
CA LEU A 85 4.10 -6.40 -5.50
C LEU A 85 3.21 -6.44 -6.73
N CYS A 86 2.41 -5.40 -6.91
CA CYS A 86 1.65 -5.18 -8.13
C CYS A 86 1.88 -3.77 -8.66
N GLY A 87 1.78 -3.65 -9.98
CA GLY A 87 1.86 -2.40 -10.71
C GLY A 87 0.65 -2.23 -11.61
N LEU A 88 0.09 -1.03 -11.57
CA LEU A 88 -0.92 -0.56 -12.51
C LEU A 88 -0.19 0.04 -13.71
N ARG A 89 -0.40 -0.56 -14.89
CA ARG A 89 0.21 -0.09 -16.13
C ARG A 89 -0.29 1.32 -16.43
N SER A 90 0.59 2.16 -16.99
CA SER A 90 0.22 3.49 -17.48
C SER A 90 -1.04 3.43 -18.35
N GLY A 91 -2.02 4.27 -18.02
CA GLY A 91 -3.34 4.29 -18.65
C GLY A 91 -4.40 3.45 -17.94
N GLY A 92 -4.05 2.70 -16.89
CA GLY A 92 -4.99 2.00 -16.03
C GLY A 92 -5.62 0.73 -16.61
N LEU A 93 -5.09 0.21 -17.72
CA LEU A 93 -5.73 -0.87 -18.49
C LEU A 93 -5.28 -2.29 -18.11
N ALA A 94 -4.23 -2.42 -17.30
CA ALA A 94 -3.71 -3.72 -16.88
C ALA A 94 -3.05 -3.66 -15.50
N ILE A 95 -3.20 -4.73 -14.73
CA ILE A 95 -2.45 -4.94 -13.47
C ILE A 95 -1.54 -6.15 -13.65
N LEU A 96 -0.25 -5.93 -13.38
CA LEU A 96 0.78 -6.95 -13.35
C LEU A 96 1.26 -7.12 -11.91
N CYS A 97 1.48 -8.36 -11.48
CA CYS A 97 2.00 -8.66 -10.16
C CYS A 97 3.19 -9.60 -10.24
N TRP A 98 4.13 -9.44 -9.31
CA TRP A 98 5.35 -10.22 -9.23
C TRP A 98 5.52 -10.74 -7.81
N ASP A 99 5.93 -12.00 -7.70
CA ASP A 99 6.37 -12.55 -6.43
C ASP A 99 7.77 -12.03 -6.10
N THR A 100 8.01 -11.68 -4.85
CA THR A 100 9.30 -11.17 -4.37
C THR A 100 10.09 -12.21 -3.56
N ALA A 101 9.46 -13.33 -3.17
CA ALA A 101 10.14 -14.40 -2.47
C ALA A 101 11.19 -15.10 -3.37
N ASP A 102 10.88 -15.19 -4.67
CA ASP A 102 11.71 -15.89 -5.65
C ASP A 102 12.86 -15.05 -6.23
N ILE A 103 12.98 -13.77 -5.88
CA ILE A 103 14.04 -12.86 -6.38
C ILE A 103 15.45 -13.34 -5.99
N THR A 104 15.54 -14.23 -5.01
CA THR A 104 16.80 -14.78 -4.48
C THR A 104 17.43 -15.88 -5.34
N THR A 105 16.69 -16.54 -6.23
CA THR A 105 17.28 -17.56 -7.13
C THR A 105 17.69 -16.93 -8.45
N GLN A 106 18.94 -17.16 -8.85
CA GLN A 106 19.60 -16.59 -10.05
C GLN A 106 18.88 -16.89 -11.39
N PHE A 107 17.81 -17.69 -11.37
CA PHE A 107 17.06 -18.15 -12.55
C PHE A 107 15.54 -17.97 -12.44
N SER A 108 15.03 -17.26 -11.44
CA SER A 108 13.61 -16.93 -11.39
C SER A 108 13.30 -15.91 -12.47
N SER A 109 12.75 -16.36 -13.59
CA SER A 109 12.14 -15.43 -14.53
C SER A 109 11.09 -14.63 -13.75
N LEU A 110 11.31 -13.33 -13.57
CA LEU A 110 10.37 -12.37 -12.98
C LEU A 110 9.15 -12.20 -13.91
N GLN A 111 8.50 -13.30 -14.24
CA GLN A 111 7.37 -13.33 -15.15
C GLN A 111 6.20 -12.72 -14.40
N PRO A 112 5.72 -11.54 -14.82
CA PRO A 112 4.57 -10.96 -14.18
C PRO A 112 3.36 -11.85 -14.41
N LYS A 113 2.59 -12.06 -13.35
CA LYS A 113 1.23 -12.53 -13.50
C LYS A 113 0.33 -11.35 -13.80
N ARG A 114 -0.31 -11.35 -14.97
CA ARG A 114 -1.38 -10.41 -15.28
C ARG A 114 -2.67 -10.86 -14.59
N ILE A 115 -3.16 -10.05 -13.67
CA ILE A 115 -4.41 -10.33 -12.94
C ILE A 115 -5.60 -9.55 -13.49
N TYR A 116 -5.32 -8.49 -14.25
CA TYR A 116 -6.34 -7.66 -14.88
C TYR A 116 -5.87 -7.19 -16.26
N TYR A 117 -6.80 -7.18 -17.22
CA TYR A 117 -6.64 -6.60 -18.53
C TYR A 117 -8.00 -6.14 -19.05
N SER A 118 -8.08 -4.93 -19.57
CA SER A 118 -9.22 -4.47 -20.35
C SER A 118 -8.74 -3.51 -21.44
N ASN A 119 -9.50 -3.41 -22.52
CA ASN A 119 -9.26 -2.41 -23.56
C ASN A 119 -10.07 -1.12 -23.34
N THR A 120 -11.05 -1.14 -22.41
CA THR A 120 -12.04 -0.07 -22.26
C THR A 120 -12.16 0.42 -20.83
N VAL A 121 -12.08 -0.48 -19.86
CA VAL A 121 -12.23 -0.16 -18.44
C VAL A 121 -10.87 0.22 -17.88
N ARG A 122 -10.76 1.48 -17.42
CA ARG A 122 -9.55 2.00 -16.78
C ARG A 122 -9.70 1.91 -15.27
N LEU A 123 -8.62 1.49 -14.62
CA LEU A 123 -8.53 1.42 -13.17
C LEU A 123 -7.66 2.56 -12.64
N THR A 124 -7.84 2.88 -11.37
CA THR A 124 -7.09 3.80 -10.52
C THR A 124 -7.08 3.23 -9.10
N ASP A 125 -6.33 3.88 -8.19
CA ASP A 125 -6.31 3.58 -6.76
C ASP A 125 -5.98 2.10 -6.50
N LEU A 126 -4.94 1.59 -7.15
CA LEU A 126 -4.45 0.24 -6.91
C LEU A 126 -4.03 0.09 -5.43
N THR A 127 -4.67 -0.79 -4.70
CA THR A 127 -4.30 -1.14 -3.32
C THR A 127 -3.89 -2.59 -3.26
N VAL A 128 -2.82 -2.86 -2.52
CA VAL A 128 -2.38 -4.22 -2.23
C VAL A 128 -2.37 -4.35 -0.71
N GLY A 129 -3.08 -5.35 -0.20
CA GLY A 129 -2.97 -5.78 1.20
C GLY A 129 -2.03 -6.98 1.30
N ASP A 130 -2.12 -7.75 2.38
CA ASP A 130 -1.24 -8.91 2.59
C ASP A 130 -1.36 -9.94 1.46
N VAL A 131 -2.58 -10.14 0.95
CA VAL A 131 -2.91 -11.23 0.02
C VAL A 131 -3.85 -10.81 -1.10
N GLN A 132 -4.60 -9.74 -0.89
CA GLN A 132 -5.60 -9.20 -1.80
C GLN A 132 -5.06 -8.00 -2.58
N VAL A 133 -5.60 -7.80 -3.77
CA VAL A 133 -5.31 -6.67 -4.64
C VAL A 133 -6.64 -6.08 -5.05
N CYS A 134 -6.87 -4.81 -4.78
CA CYS A 134 -8.09 -4.12 -5.19
C CYS A 134 -7.72 -2.91 -6.04
N ALA A 135 -8.63 -2.52 -6.93
CA ALA A 135 -8.51 -1.28 -7.68
C ALA A 135 -9.90 -0.74 -7.98
N ARG A 136 -9.98 0.57 -8.18
CA ARG A 136 -11.21 1.28 -8.48
C ARG A 136 -11.29 1.61 -9.96
N GLU A 137 -12.45 1.43 -10.56
CA GLU A 137 -12.73 1.89 -11.91
C GLU A 137 -12.85 3.42 -11.97
N VAL A 138 -12.18 4.04 -12.94
CA VAL A 138 -12.14 5.50 -13.10
C VAL A 138 -13.51 6.08 -13.43
N SER A 139 -14.26 5.45 -14.33
CA SER A 139 -15.54 5.94 -14.85
C SER A 139 -16.69 5.80 -13.85
N SER A 140 -16.75 4.65 -13.17
CA SER A 140 -17.89 4.31 -12.32
C SER A 140 -17.62 4.58 -10.84
N GLY A 141 -16.38 4.42 -10.37
CA GLY A 141 -16.05 4.34 -8.94
C GLY A 141 -16.30 2.97 -8.32
N MET A 142 -16.65 1.95 -9.13
CA MET A 142 -16.77 0.57 -8.68
C MET A 142 -15.41 -0.01 -8.32
N VAL A 143 -15.36 -0.87 -7.31
CA VAL A 143 -14.12 -1.52 -6.86
C VAL A 143 -14.14 -2.98 -7.28
N LYS A 144 -13.03 -3.44 -7.83
CA LYS A 144 -12.79 -4.85 -8.15
C LYS A 144 -11.60 -5.34 -7.34
N CYS A 145 -11.76 -6.51 -6.75
CA CYS A 145 -10.71 -7.16 -5.97
C CYS A 145 -10.35 -8.53 -6.55
N TRP A 146 -9.05 -8.81 -6.54
CA TRP A 146 -8.40 -10.01 -7.04
C TRP A 146 -7.50 -10.59 -5.96
N ARG A 147 -7.22 -11.90 -6.07
CA ARG A 147 -6.42 -12.68 -5.09
C ARG A 147 -7.09 -12.70 -3.71
N GLY A 148 -6.85 -13.72 -2.90
CA GLY A 148 -7.47 -13.85 -1.58
C GLY A 148 -7.14 -15.17 -0.90
N VAL A 149 -7.25 -15.21 0.43
CA VAL A 149 -7.03 -16.40 1.26
C VAL A 149 -8.38 -16.90 1.76
N ALA A 150 -9.14 -17.52 0.88
CA ALA A 150 -10.18 -18.42 1.31
C ALA A 150 -9.78 -19.82 0.88
N ARG A 151 -9.98 -20.80 1.77
CA ARG A 151 -9.58 -22.22 1.70
C ARG A 151 -10.05 -22.99 0.44
N ARG A 152 -10.60 -22.29 -0.57
CA ARG A 152 -11.16 -22.80 -1.83
C ARG A 152 -10.70 -22.06 -3.09
N ARG A 153 -9.55 -21.37 -3.10
CA ARG A 153 -9.04 -20.59 -4.26
C ARG A 153 -9.97 -19.45 -4.73
N SER A 154 -10.85 -18.94 -3.86
CA SER A 154 -11.74 -17.83 -4.20
C SER A 154 -11.04 -16.47 -4.02
N SER A 155 -11.33 -15.54 -4.93
CA SER A 155 -10.87 -14.15 -4.88
C SER A 155 -11.35 -13.44 -3.60
N PHE A 156 -10.63 -12.43 -3.14
CA PHE A 156 -11.10 -11.53 -2.09
C PHE A 156 -12.42 -10.88 -2.52
N PRO A 157 -13.40 -10.75 -1.60
CA PRO A 157 -14.71 -10.20 -1.95
C PRO A 157 -14.58 -8.78 -2.50
N SER A 158 -15.25 -8.52 -3.62
CA SER A 158 -15.51 -7.15 -4.07
C SER A 158 -16.75 -6.62 -3.34
N PRO A 159 -16.81 -5.32 -3.03
CA PRO A 159 -17.98 -4.72 -2.38
C PRO A 159 -19.21 -4.79 -3.31
N GLY A 160 -20.40 -4.54 -2.76
CA GLY A 160 -21.66 -4.62 -3.50
C GLY A 160 -21.65 -3.80 -4.80
N VAL A 161 -22.31 -4.30 -5.85
CA VAL A 161 -22.30 -3.73 -7.20
C VAL A 161 -22.90 -2.32 -7.29
N ASP A 162 -23.59 -1.85 -6.26
CA ASP A 162 -24.19 -0.51 -6.16
C ASP A 162 -23.30 0.49 -5.39
N LEU A 163 -22.24 0.01 -4.74
CA LEU A 163 -21.34 0.86 -3.97
C LEU A 163 -20.33 1.53 -4.91
N ARG A 164 -20.13 2.83 -4.70
CA ARG A 164 -19.17 3.66 -5.44
C ARG A 164 -18.26 4.37 -4.46
N PHE A 165 -16.97 4.36 -4.76
CA PHE A 165 -15.94 4.87 -3.86
C PHE A 165 -15.18 6.02 -4.51
N SER A 166 -14.73 6.98 -3.72
CA SER A 166 -13.83 8.04 -4.19
C SER A 166 -12.36 7.65 -4.03
N THR A 167 -12.05 6.83 -3.04
CA THR A 167 -10.73 6.27 -2.76
C THR A 167 -10.90 4.95 -2.02
N ILE A 168 -9.88 4.09 -2.12
CA ILE A 168 -9.80 2.83 -1.39
C ILE A 168 -8.44 2.66 -0.73
N ALA A 169 -8.42 1.87 0.34
CA ALA A 169 -7.21 1.48 1.06
C ALA A 169 -7.30 0.04 1.61
N SER A 170 -6.24 -0.74 1.46
CA SER A 170 -6.18 -2.14 1.92
C SER A 170 -5.16 -2.34 3.02
N GLY A 171 -5.53 -3.10 4.05
CA GLY A 171 -4.64 -3.59 5.11
C GLY A 171 -4.54 -5.11 5.13
N SER A 172 -4.26 -5.70 6.28
CA SER A 172 -4.18 -7.16 6.46
C SER A 172 -5.59 -7.76 6.48
N GLY A 173 -6.02 -8.32 5.33
CA GLY A 173 -7.30 -9.04 5.22
C GLY A 173 -8.56 -8.17 5.16
N PHE A 174 -8.43 -6.84 5.13
CA PHE A 174 -9.54 -5.90 4.92
C PHE A 174 -9.22 -4.88 3.82
N THR A 175 -10.26 -4.31 3.24
CA THR A 175 -10.19 -3.12 2.39
C THR A 175 -11.29 -2.17 2.82
N CYS A 176 -10.96 -0.89 2.91
CA CYS A 176 -11.88 0.17 3.21
C CYS A 176 -11.91 1.16 2.06
N GLY A 177 -13.00 1.90 1.93
CA GLY A 177 -13.10 2.99 0.97
C GLY A 177 -14.04 4.07 1.45
N ILE A 178 -13.91 5.24 0.84
CA ILE A 178 -14.81 6.37 1.11
C ILE A 178 -15.94 6.34 0.09
N LEU A 179 -17.18 6.23 0.55
CA LEU A 179 -18.35 6.21 -0.31
C LEU A 179 -18.59 7.58 -0.97
N MET A 180 -18.81 7.60 -2.29
CA MET A 180 -19.03 8.85 -3.04
C MET A 180 -20.30 9.58 -2.63
N ASN A 181 -21.34 8.85 -2.21
CA ASN A 181 -22.65 9.43 -1.91
C ASN A 181 -22.72 10.12 -0.54
N SER A 182 -21.86 9.74 0.40
CA SER A 182 -21.97 10.13 1.82
C SER A 182 -20.65 10.59 2.42
N SER A 183 -19.53 10.40 1.71
CA SER A 183 -18.17 10.62 2.22
C SER A 183 -17.86 9.83 3.50
N ARG A 184 -18.59 8.74 3.76
CA ARG A 184 -18.39 7.85 4.90
C ARG A 184 -17.46 6.71 4.54
N VAL A 185 -16.73 6.20 5.52
CA VAL A 185 -15.92 5.00 5.37
C VAL A 185 -16.82 3.78 5.36
N HIS A 186 -16.56 2.88 4.42
CA HIS A 186 -17.13 1.54 4.40
C HIS A 186 -16.01 0.53 4.20
N CYS A 187 -15.99 -0.51 5.03
CA CYS A 187 -14.95 -1.53 5.05
C CYS A 187 -15.56 -2.92 4.79
N TRP A 188 -14.77 -3.75 4.12
CA TRP A 188 -15.14 -5.14 3.85
C TRP A 188 -13.90 -6.02 3.89
N GLY A 189 -14.09 -7.31 4.14
CA GLY A 189 -12.99 -8.25 4.20
C GLY A 189 -13.34 -9.53 4.94
N ASN A 190 -12.29 -10.27 5.27
CA ASN A 190 -12.41 -11.61 5.85
C ASN A 190 -12.19 -11.62 7.38
N ASN A 191 -11.95 -10.47 7.99
CA ASN A 191 -11.70 -10.32 9.43
C ASN A 191 -12.50 -9.15 10.03
N ASP A 192 -12.59 -9.12 11.35
CA ASP A 192 -13.36 -8.11 12.10
C ASP A 192 -12.65 -6.75 12.17
N VAL A 193 -11.38 -6.66 11.75
CA VAL A 193 -10.59 -5.42 11.75
C VAL A 193 -11.26 -4.35 10.89
N GLY A 194 -11.73 -4.72 9.68
CA GLY A 194 -12.46 -3.79 8.82
C GLY A 194 -13.73 -3.26 9.47
N THR A 195 -14.50 -4.13 10.13
CA THR A 195 -15.74 -3.76 10.84
C THR A 195 -15.47 -2.77 11.97
N GLU A 196 -14.40 -3.01 12.75
CA GLU A 196 -14.03 -2.11 13.85
C GLU A 196 -13.56 -0.74 13.34
N ILE A 197 -12.77 -0.72 12.25
CA ILE A 197 -12.38 0.52 11.57
C ILE A 197 -13.62 1.29 11.10
N GLU A 198 -14.54 0.65 10.38
CA GLU A 198 -15.77 1.30 9.92
C GLU A 198 -16.59 1.87 11.09
N ARG A 199 -16.67 1.16 12.22
CA ARG A 199 -17.33 1.63 13.44
C ARG A 199 -16.67 2.88 14.01
N GLN A 200 -15.34 2.95 14.03
CA GLN A 200 -14.58 4.11 14.54
C GLN A 200 -14.78 5.35 13.64
N PHE A 201 -14.85 5.17 12.33
CA PHE A 201 -15.12 6.24 11.36
C PHE A 201 -16.62 6.54 11.15
N SER A 202 -17.52 5.83 11.83
CA SER A 202 -18.96 5.87 11.56
C SER A 202 -19.62 7.25 11.71
N ASN A 203 -19.03 8.20 12.43
CA ASN A 203 -19.55 9.56 12.59
C ASN A 203 -18.72 10.62 11.86
N LEU A 204 -17.77 10.20 11.03
CA LEU A 204 -16.82 11.09 10.35
C LEU A 204 -17.12 11.16 8.85
N THR A 205 -16.90 12.33 8.28
CA THR A 205 -16.87 12.53 6.82
C THR A 205 -15.42 12.67 6.39
N MET A 206 -14.96 11.75 5.56
CA MET A 206 -13.55 11.59 5.23
C MET A 206 -13.23 12.18 3.85
N LEU A 207 -12.04 12.74 3.71
CA LEU A 207 -11.46 13.22 2.45
C LEU A 207 -10.49 12.20 1.85
N ASN A 208 -9.67 11.58 2.70
CA ASN A 208 -8.74 10.55 2.31
C ASN A 208 -8.68 9.44 3.36
N LEU A 209 -8.12 8.31 2.96
CA LEU A 209 -7.97 7.13 3.80
C LEU A 209 -6.68 6.42 3.41
N VAL A 210 -5.89 6.06 4.40
CA VAL A 210 -4.71 5.20 4.28
C VAL A 210 -4.86 4.07 5.29
N ALA A 211 -4.53 2.85 4.90
CA ALA A 211 -4.66 1.68 5.76
C ALA A 211 -3.27 1.08 6.03
N GLY A 212 -2.91 0.98 7.31
CA GLY A 212 -1.81 0.13 7.73
C GLY A 212 -2.23 -1.34 7.77
N GLU A 213 -1.39 -2.16 8.38
CA GLU A 213 -1.64 -3.60 8.58
C GLU A 213 -2.95 -3.87 9.31
N SER A 214 -3.22 -3.16 10.41
CA SER A 214 -4.35 -3.40 11.30
C SER A 214 -5.07 -2.13 11.76
N HIS A 215 -4.76 -1.00 11.15
CA HIS A 215 -5.33 0.31 11.47
C HIS A 215 -5.56 1.10 10.18
N ALA A 216 -6.36 2.16 10.26
CA ALA A 216 -6.52 3.10 9.18
C ALA A 216 -6.48 4.53 9.71
N CYS A 217 -5.90 5.44 8.93
CA CYS A 217 -5.81 6.85 9.26
C CYS A 217 -6.38 7.66 8.09
N GLY A 218 -6.94 8.81 8.40
CA GLY A 218 -7.43 9.70 7.36
C GLY A 218 -7.79 11.09 7.87
N LEU A 219 -7.99 11.99 6.92
CA LEU A 219 -8.37 13.38 7.15
C LEU A 219 -9.87 13.52 6.97
N THR A 220 -10.50 14.20 7.92
CA THR A 220 -11.91 14.57 7.80
C THR A 220 -12.08 15.83 6.95
N ARG A 221 -13.29 16.05 6.41
CA ARG A 221 -13.62 17.28 5.68
C ARG A 221 -13.51 18.55 6.52
N GLY A 222 -13.58 18.41 7.85
CA GLY A 222 -13.37 19.49 8.82
C GLY A 222 -11.90 19.75 9.19
N GLY A 223 -10.93 19.05 8.59
CA GLY A 223 -9.50 19.20 8.89
C GLY A 223 -9.03 18.54 10.19
N ILE A 224 -9.89 17.78 10.86
CA ILE A 224 -9.56 17.02 12.08
C ILE A 224 -9.00 15.65 11.66
N PHE A 225 -7.94 15.20 12.33
CA PHE A 225 -7.39 13.85 12.18
C PHE A 225 -8.35 12.81 12.78
N GLY A 226 -8.76 11.82 11.99
CA GLY A 226 -9.33 10.58 12.52
C GLY A 226 -8.19 9.59 12.76
N LEU A 227 -7.95 9.25 14.03
CA LEU A 227 -7.04 8.19 14.46
C LEU A 227 -7.81 6.89 14.68
#